data_AF-A0A7K6SAQ3-F1
#
_entry.id   AF-A0A7K6SAQ3-F1
#
_cell.length_a   1.000
_cell.length_b   1.000
_cell.length_c   1.000
_cell.angle_alpha   90.00
_cell.angle_beta   90.00
_cell.angle_gamma   90.00
#
_symmetry.space_group_name_H-M   'P 1'
#
loop_
_entity.id
_entity.type
_entity.pdbx_description
1 polymer ?
#
loop_
_entity_poly.entity_id
_entity_poly.type
_entity_poly.pdbx_seq_one_letter_code
_entity_poly.pdbx_strand_id
1 'polypeptide(L)'
;APPWAYIACACGLFIYQSLDAIDGKQARRTNSSTPLGELFDHGCDSLSTVFVVLGTCIAVQLGTNPDWMFFCCFAGTFMFYCAHWQTYVSGTLRFGIIDVTEVQIFIIIMHLLAVIGGPPFWQSLIPILNIQVKIFPALCTVAGTIFSCTNYFGVIFTGGVGKNGSTIAGTSVLSPFLHIGSVITLAAMIYKKSAVQLFERHPCLYILTFGFVSAKITNKLVVAHMTKSEMHLHDTAFIGPALLFLDQYFNSFIDEYIVLWIALIFSLFDLLRYCVSVCNQIAAHLHIHVFRIKSSSTHSNHH
;
A
#
# COMPACT_ATOMS: atom_id res chain seq x y z
N ALA A 1 -0.72 4.71 -22.29
CA ALA A 1 -1.37 6.00 -22.00
C ALA A 1 -0.71 7.09 -22.85
N PRO A 2 -1.38 8.23 -23.08
CA PRO A 2 -0.73 9.38 -23.72
C PRO A 2 0.45 9.89 -22.86
N PRO A 3 1.52 10.47 -23.46
CA PRO A 3 2.74 10.85 -22.74
C PRO A 3 2.52 11.80 -21.55
N TRP A 4 1.57 12.73 -21.67
CA TRP A 4 1.26 13.68 -20.59
C TRP A 4 0.86 12.99 -19.29
N ALA A 5 0.23 11.80 -19.36
CA ALA A 5 -0.16 11.05 -18.17
C ALA A 5 1.06 10.57 -17.38
N TYR A 6 2.11 10.11 -18.07
CA TYR A 6 3.35 9.69 -17.41
C TYR A 6 4.14 10.88 -16.84
N ILE A 7 4.11 12.03 -17.51
CA ILE A 7 4.66 13.28 -16.97
C ILE A 7 3.91 13.67 -15.69
N ALA A 8 2.58 13.62 -15.70
CA ALA A 8 1.75 13.91 -14.53
C ALA A 8 2.04 12.94 -13.37
N CYS A 9 2.22 11.64 -13.64
CA CYS A 9 2.63 10.67 -12.63
C CYS A 9 4.02 10.97 -12.06
N ALA A 10 5.01 11.27 -12.91
CA ALA A 10 6.37 11.60 -12.48
C ALA A 10 6.42 12.86 -11.60
N CYS A 11 5.78 13.95 -12.06
CA CYS A 11 5.69 15.19 -11.29
C CYS A 11 4.86 15.01 -10.02
N GLY A 12 3.73 14.31 -10.11
CA GLY A 12 2.85 14.03 -8.98
C GLY A 12 3.54 13.24 -7.89
N LEU A 13 4.29 12.19 -8.25
CA LEU A 13 5.07 11.40 -7.30
C LEU A 13 6.20 12.21 -6.66
N PHE A 14 6.91 13.04 -7.45
CA PHE A 14 7.92 13.94 -6.91
C PHE A 14 7.35 14.95 -5.91
N ILE A 15 6.19 15.53 -6.23
CA ILE A 15 5.49 16.46 -5.33
C ILE A 15 5.03 15.72 -4.08
N TYR A 16 4.38 14.57 -4.23
CA TYR A 16 3.87 13.76 -3.11
C TYR A 16 4.99 13.41 -2.13
N GLN A 17 6.07 12.76 -2.58
CA GLN A 17 7.19 12.38 -1.71
C GLN A 17 7.83 13.58 -1.00
N SER A 18 7.86 14.74 -1.68
CA SER A 18 8.47 15.95 -1.12
C SER A 18 7.59 16.56 -0.04
N LEU A 19 6.27 16.56 -0.25
CA LEU A 19 5.29 17.06 0.72
C LEU A 19 5.17 16.13 1.93
N ASP A 20 5.22 14.83 1.69
CA ASP A 20 5.26 13.79 2.72
C ASP A 20 6.50 13.96 3.61
N ALA A 21 7.71 14.02 3.04
CA ALA A 21 8.94 14.16 3.82
C ALA A 21 9.07 15.46 4.66
N ILE A 22 8.26 16.50 4.39
CA ILE A 22 8.26 17.76 5.14
C ILE A 22 7.17 17.84 6.20
N ASP A 23 6.15 16.99 6.18
CA ASP A 23 4.97 17.13 7.04
C ASP A 23 5.32 16.95 8.53
N GLY A 24 6.16 15.97 8.88
CA GLY A 24 6.62 15.70 10.23
C GLY A 24 7.61 16.76 10.70
N LYS A 25 8.41 17.32 9.80
CA LYS A 25 9.27 18.48 10.10
C LYS A 25 8.42 19.70 10.43
N GLN A 26 7.37 19.92 9.66
CA GLN A 26 6.44 21.02 9.89
C GLN A 26 5.67 20.81 11.20
N ALA A 27 5.15 19.62 11.47
CA ALA A 27 4.46 19.29 12.71
C ALA A 27 5.34 19.51 13.96
N ARG A 28 6.63 19.15 13.89
CA ARG A 28 7.59 19.46 14.97
C ARG A 28 7.82 20.96 15.12
N ARG A 29 8.00 21.67 14.00
CA ARG A 29 8.20 23.14 14.01
C ARG A 29 7.00 23.88 14.60
N THR A 30 5.78 23.41 14.37
CA THR A 30 4.54 24.02 14.87
C THR A 30 4.06 23.44 16.20
N ASN A 31 4.84 22.54 16.84
CA ASN A 31 4.46 21.82 18.06
C ASN A 31 3.07 21.13 17.95
N SER A 32 2.78 20.55 16.78
CA SER A 32 1.50 19.89 16.47
C SER A 32 1.65 18.42 16.08
N SER A 33 2.76 17.78 16.48
CA SER A 33 2.96 16.33 16.30
C SER A 33 1.93 15.54 17.12
N THR A 34 1.20 14.64 16.48
CA THR A 34 0.16 13.82 17.13
C THR A 34 0.10 12.42 16.49
N PRO A 35 -0.43 11.41 17.22
CA PRO A 35 -0.70 10.10 16.63
C PRO A 35 -1.63 10.20 15.40
N LEU A 36 -2.61 11.12 15.42
CA LEU A 36 -3.47 11.33 14.25
C LEU A 36 -2.69 11.73 13.00
N GLY A 37 -1.64 12.55 13.15
CA GLY A 37 -0.76 12.92 12.03
C GLY A 37 -0.05 11.71 11.45
N GLU A 38 0.53 10.86 12.31
CA GLU A 38 1.18 9.60 11.91
C GLU A 38 0.21 8.64 11.18
N LEU A 39 -1.03 8.51 11.68
CA LEU A 39 -2.06 7.72 10.99
C LEU A 39 -2.42 8.31 9.63
N PHE A 40 -2.45 9.63 9.50
CA PHE A 40 -2.84 10.29 8.26
C PHE A 40 -1.77 10.14 7.18
N ASP A 41 -0.51 10.36 7.53
CA ASP A 41 0.70 10.08 6.72
C ASP A 41 0.64 8.63 6.19
N HIS A 42 0.71 7.64 7.09
CA HIS A 42 0.78 6.24 6.68
C HIS A 42 -0.51 5.76 6.01
N GLY A 43 -1.65 6.35 6.37
CA GLY A 43 -2.94 6.13 5.75
C GLY A 43 -2.96 6.56 4.29
N CYS A 44 -2.44 7.75 3.98
CA CYS A 44 -2.26 8.23 2.61
C CYS A 44 -1.27 7.36 1.84
N ASP A 45 -0.17 6.95 2.47
CA ASP A 45 0.84 6.09 1.85
C ASP A 45 0.34 4.70 1.47
N SER A 46 -0.52 4.12 2.32
CA SER A 46 -1.15 2.82 2.03
C SER A 46 -1.98 2.86 0.75
N LEU A 47 -2.67 3.97 0.50
CA LEU A 47 -3.51 4.18 -0.67
C LEU A 47 -2.68 4.57 -1.89
N SER A 48 -1.73 5.50 -1.71
CA SER A 48 -0.85 5.98 -2.79
C SER A 48 -0.01 4.84 -3.37
N THR A 49 0.45 3.92 -2.54
CA THR A 49 1.19 2.71 -2.96
C THR A 49 0.43 1.91 -4.03
N VAL A 50 -0.88 1.74 -3.89
CA VAL A 50 -1.72 1.01 -4.88
C VAL A 50 -1.66 1.69 -6.24
N PHE A 51 -1.85 3.01 -6.27
CA PHE A 51 -1.84 3.79 -7.51
C PHE A 51 -0.45 3.87 -8.14
N VAL A 52 0.59 4.04 -7.32
CA VAL A 52 1.99 4.13 -7.78
C VAL A 52 2.43 2.82 -8.44
N VAL A 53 2.15 1.67 -7.82
CA VAL A 53 2.54 0.38 -8.38
C VAL A 53 1.72 0.03 -9.63
N LEU A 54 0.41 0.31 -9.63
CA LEU A 54 -0.43 0.14 -10.82
C LEU A 54 0.03 1.04 -11.98
N GLY A 55 0.29 2.32 -11.69
CA GLY A 55 0.80 3.28 -12.66
C GLY A 55 2.15 2.87 -13.24
N THR A 56 3.03 2.31 -12.41
CA THR A 56 4.31 1.73 -12.85
C THR A 56 4.09 0.56 -13.80
N CYS A 57 3.22 -0.39 -13.46
CA CYS A 57 2.90 -1.53 -14.32
C CYS A 57 2.33 -1.10 -15.67
N ILE A 58 1.50 -0.05 -15.69
CA ILE A 58 0.98 0.54 -16.93
C ILE A 58 2.10 1.17 -17.74
N ALA A 59 2.99 1.94 -17.11
CA ALA A 59 4.09 2.64 -17.78
C ALA A 59 5.04 1.66 -18.50
N VAL A 60 5.35 0.53 -17.86
CA VAL A 60 6.24 -0.51 -18.42
C VAL A 60 5.51 -1.55 -19.27
N GLN A 61 4.19 -1.44 -19.45
CA GLN A 61 3.33 -2.40 -20.18
C GLN A 61 3.33 -3.82 -19.61
N LEU A 62 3.40 -3.94 -18.28
CA LEU A 62 3.40 -5.25 -17.63
C LEU A 62 2.06 -5.99 -17.76
N GLY A 63 0.98 -5.31 -18.15
CA GLY A 63 -0.33 -5.94 -18.42
C GLY A 63 -0.31 -7.01 -19.52
N THR A 64 0.69 -7.00 -20.41
CA THR A 64 0.91 -8.10 -21.37
C THR A 64 1.50 -9.36 -20.73
N ASN A 65 1.92 -9.29 -19.46
CA ASN A 65 2.44 -10.39 -18.66
C ASN A 65 1.70 -10.40 -17.30
N PRO A 66 0.45 -10.90 -17.25
CA PRO A 66 -0.40 -10.81 -16.07
C PRO A 66 0.24 -11.36 -14.79
N ASP A 67 0.94 -12.51 -14.87
CA ASP A 67 1.62 -13.07 -13.69
C ASP A 67 2.67 -12.13 -13.09
N TRP A 68 3.46 -11.46 -13.92
CA TRP A 68 4.44 -10.48 -13.47
C TRP A 68 3.76 -9.23 -12.92
N MET A 69 2.69 -8.76 -13.55
CA MET A 69 1.91 -7.63 -13.05
C MET A 69 1.28 -7.92 -11.70
N PHE A 70 0.69 -9.11 -11.53
CA PHE A 70 0.14 -9.58 -10.26
C PHE A 70 1.22 -9.59 -9.19
N PHE A 71 2.36 -10.24 -9.46
CA PHE A 71 3.48 -10.29 -8.53
C PHE A 71 3.92 -8.89 -8.11
N CYS A 72 4.22 -7.99 -9.06
CA CYS A 72 4.70 -6.64 -8.74
C CYS A 72 3.71 -5.83 -7.90
N CYS A 73 2.41 -5.88 -8.23
CA CYS A 73 1.37 -5.16 -7.48
C CYS A 73 1.21 -5.66 -6.04
N PHE A 74 1.13 -6.98 -5.86
CA PHE A 74 0.96 -7.57 -4.54
C PHE A 74 2.26 -7.57 -3.72
N ALA A 75 3.42 -7.65 -4.36
CA ALA A 75 4.71 -7.47 -3.69
C ALA A 75 4.84 -6.06 -3.10
N GLY A 76 4.54 -5.00 -3.88
CA GLY A 76 4.59 -3.63 -3.35
C GLY A 76 3.65 -3.43 -2.15
N THR A 77 2.43 -3.96 -2.23
CA THR A 77 1.45 -3.92 -1.15
C THR A 77 1.91 -4.69 0.09
N PHE A 78 2.44 -5.91 -0.10
CA PHE A 78 2.98 -6.74 0.97
C PHE A 78 4.19 -6.10 1.65
N MET A 79 5.09 -5.51 0.87
CA MET A 79 6.28 -4.82 1.35
C MET A 79 5.90 -3.63 2.25
N PHE A 80 4.94 -2.80 1.82
CA PHE A 80 4.43 -1.71 2.63
C PHE A 80 3.74 -2.20 3.93
N TYR A 81 2.99 -3.30 3.86
CA TYR A 81 2.40 -3.93 5.04
C TYR A 81 3.49 -4.43 6.01
N CYS A 82 4.55 -5.08 5.51
CA CYS A 82 5.64 -5.58 6.33
C CYS A 82 6.42 -4.47 7.04
N ALA A 83 6.55 -3.29 6.43
CA ALA A 83 7.12 -2.11 7.08
C ALA A 83 6.33 -1.72 8.34
N HIS A 84 5.00 -1.79 8.30
CA HIS A 84 4.14 -1.53 9.46
C HIS A 84 4.09 -2.71 10.44
N TRP A 85 4.24 -3.93 9.93
CA TRP A 85 4.30 -5.14 10.76
C TRP A 85 5.55 -5.11 11.64
N GLN A 86 6.73 -4.79 11.08
CA GLN A 86 7.93 -4.63 11.92
C GLN A 86 7.74 -3.53 12.99
N THR A 87 7.00 -2.46 12.68
CA THR A 87 6.71 -1.38 13.65
C THR A 87 5.77 -1.85 14.75
N TYR A 88 4.74 -2.62 14.42
CA TYR A 88 3.83 -3.25 15.39
C TYR A 88 4.56 -4.23 16.33
N VAL A 89 5.60 -4.90 15.84
CA VAL A 89 6.43 -5.82 16.64
C VAL A 89 7.45 -5.07 17.49
N SER A 90 8.21 -4.16 16.88
CA SER A 90 9.40 -3.54 17.48
C SER A 90 9.17 -2.17 18.11
N GLY A 91 7.97 -1.61 17.96
CA GLY A 91 7.60 -0.31 18.49
C GLY A 91 8.14 0.89 17.71
N THR A 92 8.95 0.66 16.67
CA THR A 92 9.59 1.73 15.88
C THR A 92 9.67 1.35 14.41
N LEU A 93 9.41 2.31 13.52
CA LEU A 93 9.64 2.13 12.09
C LEU A 93 11.13 2.31 11.80
N ARG A 94 11.74 1.31 11.15
CA ARG A 94 13.16 1.30 10.80
C ARG A 94 13.33 1.38 9.30
N PHE A 95 14.12 2.37 8.88
CA PHE A 95 14.46 2.61 7.48
C PHE A 95 15.77 1.92 7.10
N GLY A 96 15.80 1.36 5.89
CA GLY A 96 16.99 0.80 5.28
C GLY A 96 17.88 1.85 4.61
N ILE A 97 19.01 1.39 4.04
CA ILE A 97 19.86 2.23 3.17
C ILE A 97 19.16 2.52 1.84
N ILE A 98 18.40 1.54 1.33
CA ILE A 98 17.51 1.68 0.18
C ILE A 98 16.11 1.42 0.71
N ASP A 99 15.25 2.42 0.60
CA ASP A 99 13.88 2.36 1.10
C ASP A 99 12.92 3.06 0.12
N VAL A 100 11.73 3.43 0.59
CA VAL A 100 10.65 4.03 -0.21
C VAL A 100 11.14 5.19 -1.10
N THR A 101 11.99 6.08 -0.58
CA THR A 101 12.47 7.26 -1.33
C THR A 101 13.26 6.88 -2.58
N GLU A 102 14.26 6.00 -2.47
CA GLU A 102 15.06 5.57 -3.62
C GLU A 102 14.21 4.83 -4.66
N VAL A 103 13.26 4.01 -4.17
CA VAL A 103 12.31 3.30 -5.04
C VAL A 103 11.40 4.29 -5.78
N GLN A 104 10.90 5.33 -5.13
CA GLN A 104 10.07 6.36 -5.76
C GLN A 104 10.86 7.15 -6.81
N ILE A 105 12.13 7.46 -6.59
CA ILE A 105 13.00 8.06 -7.61
C ILE A 105 13.15 7.15 -8.83
N PHE A 106 13.36 5.84 -8.62
CA PHE A 106 13.41 4.87 -9.71
C PHE A 106 12.09 4.83 -10.50
N ILE A 107 10.95 4.89 -9.82
CA ILE A 107 9.62 4.96 -10.45
C ILE A 107 9.42 6.24 -11.27
N ILE A 108 9.87 7.39 -10.76
CA ILE A 108 9.87 8.66 -11.52
C ILE A 108 10.69 8.49 -12.81
N ILE A 109 11.88 7.90 -12.73
CA ILE A 109 12.72 7.63 -13.91
C ILE A 109 12.00 6.70 -14.90
N MET A 110 11.34 5.63 -14.43
CA MET A 110 10.57 4.74 -15.29
C MET A 110 9.43 5.46 -16.02
N HIS A 111 8.72 6.36 -15.34
CA HIS A 111 7.69 7.19 -15.99
C HIS A 111 8.29 8.11 -17.06
N LEU A 112 9.44 8.75 -16.80
CA LEU A 112 10.12 9.58 -17.79
C LEU A 112 10.63 8.76 -18.99
N LEU A 113 11.14 7.55 -18.77
CA LEU A 113 11.51 6.62 -19.86
C LEU A 113 10.30 6.22 -20.69
N ALA A 114 9.13 6.03 -20.08
CA ALA A 114 7.89 5.75 -20.80
C ALA A 114 7.41 6.94 -21.66
N VAL A 115 7.76 8.18 -21.30
CA VAL A 115 7.51 9.38 -22.14
C VAL A 115 8.42 9.38 -23.37
N ILE A 116 9.72 9.15 -23.17
CA ILE A 116 10.74 9.29 -24.23
C ILE A 116 10.71 8.09 -25.19
N GLY A 117 10.76 6.87 -24.63
CA GLY A 117 10.88 5.63 -25.39
C GLY A 117 9.55 5.02 -25.81
N GLY A 118 8.45 5.41 -25.13
CA GLY A 118 7.11 4.90 -25.41
C GLY A 118 7.01 3.37 -25.30
N PRO A 119 5.95 2.79 -25.90
CA PRO A 119 5.77 1.35 -25.89
C PRO A 119 6.90 0.50 -26.51
N PRO A 120 7.52 0.90 -27.64
CA PRO A 120 8.58 0.12 -28.28
C PRO A 120 9.80 -0.10 -27.38
N PHE A 121 10.19 0.90 -26.57
CA PHE A 121 11.31 0.77 -25.64
C PHE A 121 11.12 -0.40 -24.67
N TRP A 122 9.97 -0.47 -24.01
CA TRP A 122 9.67 -1.52 -23.03
C TRP A 122 9.48 -2.92 -23.64
N GLN A 123 9.11 -2.99 -24.92
CA GLN A 123 8.94 -4.24 -25.67
C GLN A 123 10.25 -4.71 -26.34
N SER A 124 11.25 -3.84 -26.46
CA SER A 124 12.54 -4.18 -27.05
C SER A 124 13.28 -5.26 -26.25
N LEU A 125 14.13 -6.02 -26.93
CA LEU A 125 14.93 -7.07 -26.31
C LEU A 125 16.27 -6.51 -25.83
N ILE A 126 16.70 -6.96 -24.66
CA ILE A 126 18.05 -6.73 -24.15
C ILE A 126 18.99 -7.70 -24.88
N PRO A 127 19.97 -7.22 -25.70
CA PRO A 127 20.72 -8.06 -26.65
C PRO A 127 21.45 -9.27 -26.04
N ILE A 128 21.88 -9.17 -24.78
CA ILE A 128 22.67 -10.23 -24.11
C ILE A 128 21.76 -11.24 -23.41
N LEU A 129 20.63 -10.79 -22.84
CA LEU A 129 19.77 -11.61 -21.99
C LEU A 129 18.59 -12.22 -22.74
N ASN A 130 18.29 -11.71 -23.95
CA ASN A 130 17.14 -12.10 -24.77
C ASN A 130 15.79 -12.01 -24.01
N ILE A 131 15.68 -11.05 -23.09
CA ILE A 131 14.44 -10.72 -22.37
C ILE A 131 13.96 -9.32 -22.77
N GLN A 132 12.66 -9.08 -22.67
CA GLN A 132 12.08 -7.75 -22.93
C GLN A 132 12.46 -6.78 -21.80
N VAL A 133 12.73 -5.51 -22.15
CA VAL A 133 13.14 -4.48 -21.17
C VAL A 133 12.14 -4.34 -20.02
N LYS A 134 10.83 -4.51 -20.25
CA LYS A 134 9.81 -4.49 -19.18
C LYS A 134 9.94 -5.56 -18.10
N ILE A 135 10.66 -6.65 -18.37
CA ILE A 135 10.91 -7.71 -17.37
C ILE A 135 11.98 -7.28 -16.38
N PHE A 136 12.88 -6.37 -16.77
CA PHE A 136 13.96 -5.90 -15.89
C PHE A 136 13.43 -5.23 -14.60
N PRO A 137 12.48 -4.27 -14.63
CA PRO A 137 11.84 -3.76 -13.41
C PRO A 137 11.17 -4.83 -12.55
N ALA A 138 10.59 -5.87 -13.17
CA ALA A 138 9.97 -6.97 -12.43
C ALA A 138 11.02 -7.82 -11.70
N LEU A 139 12.16 -8.09 -12.32
CA LEU A 139 13.31 -8.75 -11.67
C LEU A 139 13.89 -7.90 -10.53
N CYS A 140 14.00 -6.58 -10.73
CA CYS A 140 14.38 -5.66 -9.65
C CYS A 140 13.38 -5.71 -8.49
N THR A 141 12.08 -5.84 -8.77
CA THR A 141 11.04 -6.00 -7.74
C THR A 141 11.23 -7.30 -6.97
N VAL A 142 11.57 -8.42 -7.63
CA VAL A 142 11.89 -9.70 -6.96
C VAL A 142 13.09 -9.53 -6.04
N ALA A 143 14.20 -8.98 -6.55
CA ALA A 143 15.42 -8.79 -5.77
C ALA A 143 15.18 -7.85 -4.57
N GLY A 144 14.49 -6.74 -4.78
CA GLY A 144 14.11 -5.80 -3.73
C GLY A 144 13.20 -6.43 -2.69
N THR A 145 12.22 -7.24 -3.10
CA THR A 145 11.34 -7.97 -2.18
C THR A 145 12.14 -8.93 -1.31
N ILE A 146 13.05 -9.73 -1.89
CA ILE A 146 13.90 -10.67 -1.13
C ILE A 146 14.77 -9.90 -0.13
N PHE A 147 15.45 -8.85 -0.58
CA PHE A 147 16.32 -8.04 0.26
C PHE A 147 15.56 -7.43 1.44
N SER A 148 14.46 -6.73 1.15
CA SER A 148 13.70 -6.02 2.18
C SER A 148 12.92 -6.97 3.09
N CYS A 149 12.41 -8.11 2.59
CA CYS A 149 11.84 -9.16 3.45
C CYS A 149 12.88 -9.71 4.41
N THR A 150 14.11 -9.95 3.97
CA THR A 150 15.19 -10.42 4.86
C THR A 150 15.39 -9.46 6.03
N ASN A 151 15.40 -8.15 5.75
CA ASN A 151 15.53 -7.11 6.78
C ASN A 151 14.31 -7.05 7.70
N TYR A 152 13.10 -6.99 7.15
CA TYR A 152 11.86 -6.89 7.93
C TYR A 152 11.60 -8.13 8.78
N PHE A 153 11.75 -9.33 8.23
CA PHE A 153 11.57 -10.56 9.00
C PHE A 153 12.66 -10.77 10.05
N GLY A 154 13.89 -10.30 9.79
CA GLY A 154 14.92 -10.23 10.82
C GLY A 154 14.43 -9.45 12.06
N VAL A 155 13.82 -8.28 11.85
CA VAL A 155 13.24 -7.46 12.94
C VAL A 155 11.99 -8.10 13.53
N ILE A 156 11.08 -8.66 12.72
CA ILE A 156 9.85 -9.29 13.22
C ILE A 156 10.15 -10.48 14.14
N PHE A 157 11.16 -11.29 13.83
CA PHE A 157 11.50 -12.47 14.63
C PHE A 157 12.34 -12.18 15.87
N THR A 158 13.10 -11.09 15.88
CA THR A 158 14.07 -10.81 16.97
C THR A 158 13.78 -9.53 17.76
N GLY A 159 12.93 -8.65 17.24
CA GLY A 159 12.74 -7.28 17.74
C GLY A 159 11.48 -7.07 18.57
N GLY A 160 10.77 -8.11 19.01
CA GLY A 160 9.52 -7.97 19.76
C GLY A 160 9.71 -7.27 21.11
N VAL A 161 9.00 -6.16 21.33
CA VAL A 161 9.11 -5.35 22.57
C VAL A 161 8.07 -5.72 23.63
N GLY A 162 7.13 -6.59 23.32
CA GLY A 162 6.11 -7.05 24.25
C GLY A 162 6.58 -8.15 25.19
N LYS A 163 5.66 -8.62 26.04
CA LYS A 163 5.93 -9.69 27.00
C LYS A 163 6.45 -10.94 26.28
N ASN A 164 7.59 -11.48 26.73
CA ASN A 164 8.25 -12.65 26.12
C ASN A 164 8.64 -12.45 24.64
N GLY A 165 8.93 -11.22 24.22
CA GLY A 165 9.29 -10.93 22.82
C GLY A 165 8.08 -10.91 21.88
N SER A 166 6.87 -10.71 22.42
CA SER A 166 5.64 -10.56 21.65
C SER A 166 5.56 -9.20 20.94
N THR A 167 4.48 -8.97 20.19
CA THR A 167 4.15 -7.64 19.64
C THR A 167 3.88 -6.63 20.75
N ILE A 168 3.77 -5.34 20.38
CA ILE A 168 3.42 -4.26 21.32
C ILE A 168 2.06 -4.46 22.01
N ALA A 169 1.14 -5.23 21.41
CA ALA A 169 -0.16 -5.56 21.97
C ALA A 169 -0.18 -6.88 22.76
N GLY A 170 0.96 -7.54 22.96
CA GLY A 170 1.02 -8.82 23.67
C GLY A 170 0.63 -10.05 22.84
N THR A 171 0.44 -9.91 21.52
CA THR A 171 0.10 -11.01 20.62
C THR A 171 1.33 -11.64 19.97
N SER A 172 1.18 -12.81 19.35
CA SER A 172 2.25 -13.41 18.55
C SER A 172 2.79 -12.44 17.50
N VAL A 173 4.12 -12.40 17.31
CA VAL A 173 4.77 -11.62 16.24
C VAL A 173 4.30 -12.05 14.85
N LEU A 174 3.73 -13.25 14.71
CA LEU A 174 3.14 -13.75 13.47
C LEU A 174 1.65 -13.42 13.29
N SER A 175 0.99 -12.81 14.27
CA SER A 175 -0.45 -12.52 14.17
C SER A 175 -0.85 -11.68 12.96
N PRO A 176 -0.08 -10.65 12.53
CA PRO A 176 -0.43 -9.85 11.34
C PRO A 176 -0.35 -10.64 10.02
N PHE A 177 0.37 -11.77 9.98
CA PHE A 177 0.47 -12.62 8.79
C PHE A 177 -0.90 -13.08 8.29
N LEU A 178 -1.81 -13.43 9.20
CA LEU A 178 -3.13 -13.95 8.83
C LEU A 178 -3.95 -12.92 8.05
N HIS A 179 -3.82 -11.64 8.37
CA HIS A 179 -4.54 -10.57 7.69
C HIS A 179 -4.03 -10.34 6.27
N ILE A 180 -2.74 -10.07 6.08
CA ILE A 180 -2.21 -9.85 4.73
C ILE A 180 -2.17 -11.14 3.90
N GLY A 181 -1.88 -12.27 4.55
CA GLY A 181 -1.86 -13.59 3.92
C GLY A 181 -3.23 -13.96 3.36
N SER A 182 -4.32 -13.74 4.12
CA SER A 182 -5.67 -14.00 3.62
C SER A 182 -6.03 -13.11 2.41
N VAL A 183 -5.66 -11.83 2.41
CA VAL A 183 -5.88 -10.94 1.25
C VAL A 183 -5.15 -11.47 0.01
N ILE A 184 -3.86 -11.79 0.13
CA ILE A 184 -3.04 -12.27 -1.00
C ILE A 184 -3.51 -13.65 -1.47
N THR A 185 -3.85 -14.56 -0.56
CA THR A 185 -4.37 -15.89 -0.91
C THR A 185 -5.70 -15.79 -1.63
N LEU A 186 -6.64 -14.96 -1.14
CA LEU A 186 -7.92 -14.73 -1.82
C LEU A 186 -7.68 -14.12 -3.20
N ALA A 187 -6.81 -13.11 -3.32
CA ALA A 187 -6.46 -12.50 -4.59
C ALA A 187 -5.82 -13.50 -5.57
N ALA A 188 -4.92 -14.36 -5.13
CA ALA A 188 -4.28 -15.35 -6.00
C ALA A 188 -5.27 -16.43 -6.43
N MET A 189 -6.10 -16.91 -5.51
CA MET A 189 -7.13 -17.91 -5.80
C MET A 189 -8.17 -17.37 -6.77
N ILE A 190 -8.69 -16.16 -6.55
CA ILE A 190 -9.72 -15.55 -7.42
C ILE A 190 -9.15 -15.30 -8.81
N TYR A 191 -7.89 -14.86 -8.90
CA TYR A 191 -7.18 -14.77 -10.17
C TYR A 191 -7.11 -16.14 -10.87
N LYS A 192 -6.58 -17.18 -10.20
CA LYS A 192 -6.32 -18.47 -10.84
C LYS A 192 -7.55 -19.32 -11.11
N LYS A 193 -8.68 -19.08 -10.42
CA LYS A 193 -9.93 -19.82 -10.61
C LYS A 193 -10.94 -19.14 -11.53
N SER A 194 -10.72 -17.89 -11.91
CA SER A 194 -11.68 -17.15 -12.73
C SER A 194 -11.89 -17.81 -14.09
N ALA A 195 -13.13 -18.17 -14.41
CA ALA A 195 -13.47 -18.77 -15.72
C ALA A 195 -13.41 -17.73 -16.85
N VAL A 196 -13.61 -16.46 -16.52
CA VAL A 196 -13.63 -15.34 -17.47
C VAL A 196 -12.30 -14.60 -17.56
N GLN A 197 -11.24 -15.10 -16.90
CA GLN A 197 -9.92 -14.44 -16.84
C GLN A 197 -10.03 -13.00 -16.32
N LEU A 198 -10.72 -12.86 -15.19
CA LEU A 198 -11.13 -11.58 -14.62
C LEU A 198 -9.96 -10.61 -14.42
N PHE A 199 -8.83 -11.10 -13.91
CA PHE A 199 -7.63 -10.28 -13.70
C PHE A 199 -6.97 -9.89 -15.02
N GLU A 200 -6.86 -10.82 -15.97
CA GLU A 200 -6.19 -10.57 -17.26
C GLU A 200 -6.98 -9.58 -18.12
N ARG A 201 -8.32 -9.64 -18.08
CA ARG A 201 -9.19 -8.73 -18.84
C ARG A 201 -9.40 -7.39 -18.15
N HIS A 202 -9.45 -7.37 -16.82
CA HIS A 202 -9.74 -6.17 -16.04
C HIS A 202 -8.71 -5.91 -14.92
N PRO A 203 -7.40 -5.85 -15.24
CA PRO A 203 -6.33 -5.83 -14.24
C PRO A 203 -6.38 -4.58 -13.36
N CYS A 204 -6.66 -3.40 -13.93
CA CYS A 204 -6.73 -2.15 -13.15
C CYS A 204 -7.85 -2.20 -12.10
N LEU A 205 -9.04 -2.67 -12.49
CA LEU A 205 -10.19 -2.79 -11.59
C LEU A 205 -9.89 -3.80 -10.47
N TYR A 206 -9.26 -4.92 -10.83
CA TYR A 206 -8.85 -5.95 -9.88
C TYR A 206 -7.83 -5.45 -8.87
N ILE A 207 -6.74 -4.82 -9.33
CA ILE A 207 -5.69 -4.26 -8.46
C ILE A 207 -6.25 -3.18 -7.55
N LEU A 208 -7.13 -2.30 -8.04
CA LEU A 208 -7.76 -1.29 -7.19
C LEU A 208 -8.64 -1.92 -6.11
N THR A 209 -9.41 -2.96 -6.44
CA THR A 209 -10.29 -3.65 -5.49
C THR A 209 -9.49 -4.25 -4.33
N PHE A 210 -8.50 -5.08 -4.63
CA PHE A 210 -7.66 -5.71 -3.60
C PHE A 210 -6.66 -4.75 -2.96
N GLY A 211 -6.26 -3.70 -3.69
CA GLY A 211 -5.44 -2.62 -3.16
C GLY A 211 -6.16 -1.84 -2.07
N PHE A 212 -7.45 -1.50 -2.24
CA PHE A 212 -8.23 -0.82 -1.20
C PHE A 212 -8.48 -1.71 0.02
N VAL A 213 -8.73 -3.00 -0.19
CA VAL A 213 -8.78 -3.99 0.91
C VAL A 213 -7.47 -3.99 1.69
N SER A 214 -6.34 -4.10 0.98
CA SER A 214 -5.02 -4.13 1.60
C SER A 214 -4.69 -2.82 2.32
N ALA A 215 -5.00 -1.66 1.72
CA ALA A 215 -4.81 -0.35 2.33
C ALA A 215 -5.59 -0.22 3.65
N LYS A 216 -6.85 -0.66 3.68
CA LYS A 216 -7.63 -0.67 4.93
C LYS A 216 -7.00 -1.57 5.99
N ILE A 217 -6.59 -2.78 5.61
CA ILE A 217 -5.94 -3.73 6.52
C ILE A 217 -4.61 -3.17 7.06
N THR A 218 -3.82 -2.49 6.24
CA THR A 218 -2.62 -1.77 6.70
C THR A 218 -2.97 -0.64 7.67
N ASN A 219 -3.99 0.16 7.38
CA ASN A 219 -4.42 1.24 8.28
C ASN A 219 -4.90 0.71 9.63
N LYS A 220 -5.53 -0.47 9.66
CA LYS A 220 -5.86 -1.15 10.93
C LYS A 220 -4.61 -1.57 11.69
N LEU A 221 -3.56 -2.03 11.01
CA LEU A 221 -2.28 -2.38 11.64
C LEU A 221 -1.58 -1.14 12.22
N VAL A 222 -1.60 -0.01 11.51
CA VAL A 222 -1.10 1.28 12.01
C VAL A 222 -1.84 1.69 13.29
N VAL A 223 -3.18 1.66 13.27
CA VAL A 223 -4.00 1.97 14.45
C VAL A 223 -3.73 1.00 15.60
N ALA A 224 -3.60 -0.30 15.32
CA ALA A 224 -3.28 -1.33 16.32
C ALA A 224 -1.93 -1.07 16.99
N HIS A 225 -0.92 -0.65 16.22
CA HIS A 225 0.37 -0.23 16.75
C HIS A 225 0.25 0.98 17.68
N MET A 226 -0.37 2.06 17.22
CA MET A 226 -0.50 3.31 17.97
C MET A 226 -1.31 3.14 19.27
N THR A 227 -2.35 2.31 19.22
CA THR A 227 -3.24 2.04 20.37
C THR A 227 -2.77 0.88 21.24
N LYS A 228 -1.71 0.17 20.82
CA LYS A 228 -1.22 -1.06 21.46
C LYS A 228 -2.31 -2.12 21.62
N SER A 229 -3.18 -2.23 20.62
CA SER A 229 -4.31 -3.16 20.61
C SER A 229 -4.09 -4.30 19.63
N GLU A 230 -4.78 -5.42 19.86
CA GLU A 230 -4.72 -6.56 18.96
C GLU A 230 -5.50 -6.33 17.66
N MET A 231 -5.07 -6.99 16.58
CA MET A 231 -5.81 -6.99 15.32
C MET A 231 -6.80 -8.14 15.26
N HIS A 232 -8.10 -7.83 15.20
CA HIS A 232 -9.12 -8.83 14.90
C HIS A 232 -9.16 -9.17 13.41
N LEU A 233 -9.25 -10.46 13.08
CA LEU A 233 -9.32 -10.96 11.70
C LEU A 233 -10.66 -10.66 11.03
N HIS A 234 -11.75 -10.70 11.79
CA HIS A 234 -13.08 -10.37 11.30
C HIS A 234 -13.14 -8.88 10.95
N ASP A 235 -13.25 -8.59 9.66
CA ASP A 235 -13.32 -7.23 9.15
C ASP A 235 -14.17 -7.14 7.88
N THR A 236 -14.88 -6.03 7.73
CA THR A 236 -15.71 -5.75 6.56
C THR A 236 -14.91 -5.68 5.26
N ALA A 237 -13.59 -5.42 5.31
CA ALA A 237 -12.71 -5.40 4.14
C ALA A 237 -12.76 -6.71 3.33
N PHE A 238 -13.01 -7.85 4.00
CA PHE A 238 -13.06 -9.16 3.36
C PHE A 238 -14.40 -9.46 2.68
N ILE A 239 -15.44 -8.62 2.83
CA ILE A 239 -16.74 -8.86 2.20
C ILE A 239 -16.62 -8.86 0.67
N GLY A 240 -15.94 -7.87 0.07
CA GLY A 240 -15.73 -7.81 -1.38
C GLY A 240 -15.03 -9.06 -1.93
N PRO A 241 -13.83 -9.42 -1.42
CA PRO A 241 -13.16 -10.67 -1.77
C PRO A 241 -14.00 -11.94 -1.51
N ALA A 242 -14.77 -11.98 -0.41
CA ALA A 242 -15.63 -13.12 -0.10
C ALA A 242 -16.77 -13.26 -1.12
N LEU A 243 -17.37 -12.17 -1.59
CA LEU A 243 -18.39 -12.21 -2.65
C LEU A 243 -17.83 -12.82 -3.94
N LEU A 244 -16.64 -12.38 -4.37
CA LEU A 244 -15.95 -12.94 -5.54
C LEU A 244 -15.63 -14.42 -5.37
N PHE A 245 -15.11 -14.81 -4.21
CA PHE A 245 -14.81 -16.21 -3.90
C PHE A 245 -16.07 -17.08 -3.92
N LEU A 246 -17.14 -16.63 -3.27
CA LEU A 246 -18.40 -17.38 -3.20
C LEU A 246 -19.05 -17.50 -4.58
N ASP A 247 -19.03 -16.44 -5.37
CA ASP A 247 -19.56 -16.47 -6.74
C ASP A 247 -18.81 -17.52 -7.59
N GLN A 248 -17.47 -17.51 -7.57
CA GLN A 248 -16.65 -18.54 -8.24
C GLN A 248 -16.89 -19.95 -7.69
N TYR A 249 -17.13 -20.10 -6.38
CA TYR A 249 -17.45 -21.39 -5.77
C TYR A 249 -18.77 -21.97 -6.30
N PHE A 250 -19.75 -21.11 -6.59
CA PHE A 250 -21.03 -21.48 -7.19
C PHE A 250 -21.02 -21.43 -8.73
N ASN A 251 -19.85 -21.68 -9.34
CA ASN A 251 -19.65 -21.68 -10.79
C ASN A 251 -20.00 -20.35 -11.49
N SER A 252 -19.71 -19.22 -10.83
CA SER A 252 -19.92 -17.87 -11.35
C SER A 252 -21.38 -17.65 -11.76
N PHE A 253 -22.29 -17.83 -10.79
CA PHE A 253 -23.74 -17.67 -10.98
C PHE A 253 -24.09 -16.23 -11.42
N ILE A 254 -23.35 -15.25 -10.90
CA ILE A 254 -23.37 -13.87 -11.35
C ILE A 254 -22.14 -13.64 -12.23
N ASP A 255 -22.21 -12.68 -13.15
CA ASP A 255 -21.03 -12.27 -13.92
C ASP A 255 -19.93 -11.74 -12.96
N GLU A 256 -18.79 -12.43 -12.91
CA GLU A 256 -17.63 -12.08 -12.08
C GLU A 256 -17.20 -10.62 -12.26
N TYR A 257 -17.37 -10.05 -13.46
CA TYR A 257 -17.07 -8.64 -13.73
C TYR A 257 -18.00 -7.68 -12.97
N ILE A 258 -19.29 -8.01 -12.89
CA ILE A 258 -20.26 -7.24 -12.12
C ILE A 258 -19.96 -7.37 -10.63
N VAL A 259 -19.67 -8.58 -10.15
CA VAL A 259 -19.29 -8.82 -8.75
C VAL A 259 -18.02 -8.05 -8.40
N LEU A 260 -17.05 -7.96 -9.31
CA LEU A 260 -15.83 -7.19 -9.11
C LEU A 260 -16.10 -5.68 -8.96
N TRP A 261 -17.00 -5.11 -9.75
CA TRP A 261 -17.41 -3.71 -9.58
C TRP A 261 -18.10 -3.46 -8.24
N ILE A 262 -18.98 -4.38 -7.82
CA ILE A 262 -19.63 -4.31 -6.50
C ILE A 262 -18.57 -4.36 -5.40
N ALA A 263 -17.60 -5.28 -5.51
CA ALA A 263 -16.49 -5.41 -4.57
C ALA A 263 -15.61 -4.15 -4.54
N LEU A 264 -15.31 -3.52 -5.69
CA LEU A 264 -14.55 -2.26 -5.73
C LEU A 264 -15.28 -1.15 -4.97
N ILE A 265 -16.56 -0.92 -5.30
CA ILE A 265 -17.35 0.17 -4.71
C ILE A 265 -17.48 -0.03 -3.21
N PHE A 266 -17.75 -1.27 -2.79
CA PHE A 266 -17.82 -1.64 -1.39
C PHE A 266 -16.49 -1.39 -0.67
N SER A 267 -15.37 -1.89 -1.20
CA SER A 267 -14.04 -1.73 -0.60
C SER A 267 -13.61 -0.27 -0.50
N LEU A 268 -13.92 0.54 -1.52
CA LEU A 268 -13.66 1.99 -1.49
C LEU A 268 -14.49 2.68 -0.42
N PHE A 269 -15.80 2.42 -0.37
CA PHE A 269 -16.68 3.02 0.62
C PHE A 269 -16.27 2.62 2.05
N ASP A 270 -15.96 1.35 2.26
CA ASP A 270 -15.56 0.80 3.55
C ASP A 270 -14.21 1.39 4.03
N LEU A 271 -13.24 1.54 3.13
CA LEU A 271 -11.97 2.25 3.41
C LEU A 271 -12.21 3.72 3.78
N LEU A 272 -12.97 4.47 2.98
CA LEU A 272 -13.27 5.89 3.24
C LEU A 272 -14.00 6.07 4.56
N ARG A 273 -15.03 5.25 4.81
CA ARG A 273 -15.79 5.25 6.06
C ARG A 273 -14.91 4.95 7.26
N TYR A 274 -14.00 3.99 7.14
CA TYR A 274 -13.03 3.66 8.19
C TYR A 274 -12.09 4.85 8.47
N CYS A 275 -11.43 5.39 7.44
CA CYS A 275 -10.49 6.50 7.60
C CYS A 275 -11.16 7.74 8.20
N VAL A 276 -12.34 8.14 7.69
CA VAL A 276 -13.09 9.29 8.23
C VAL A 276 -13.50 9.05 9.68
N SER A 277 -14.00 7.85 10.01
CA SER A 277 -14.42 7.53 11.37
C SER A 277 -13.27 7.57 12.36
N VAL A 278 -12.14 6.92 12.05
CA VAL A 278 -10.99 6.86 12.95
C VAL A 278 -10.35 8.23 13.11
N CYS A 279 -10.17 8.99 12.02
CA CYS A 279 -9.64 10.35 12.10
C CYS A 279 -10.50 11.24 13.00
N ASN A 280 -11.83 11.18 12.87
CA ASN A 280 -12.74 11.97 13.70
C ASN A 280 -12.73 11.52 15.17
N GLN A 281 -12.66 10.22 15.45
CA GLN A 281 -12.60 9.70 16.82
C GLN A 281 -11.32 10.13 17.53
N ILE A 282 -10.16 9.99 16.87
CA ILE A 282 -8.87 10.40 17.44
C ILE A 282 -8.83 11.93 17.59
N ALA A 283 -9.30 12.69 16.59
CA ALA A 283 -9.36 14.15 16.68
C ALA A 283 -10.23 14.63 17.84
N ALA A 284 -11.39 14.00 18.05
CA ALA A 284 -12.29 14.29 19.16
C ALA A 284 -11.63 13.95 20.51
N HIS A 285 -10.94 12.81 20.62
CA HIS A 285 -10.24 12.40 21.84
C HIS A 285 -9.07 13.33 22.19
N LEU A 286 -8.32 13.79 21.18
CA LEU A 286 -7.18 14.69 21.35
C LEU A 286 -7.60 16.18 21.43
N HIS A 287 -8.89 16.49 21.24
CA HIS A 287 -9.41 17.86 21.17
C HIS A 287 -8.71 18.75 20.12
N ILE A 288 -8.46 18.18 18.94
CA ILE A 288 -7.84 18.84 17.78
C ILE A 288 -8.77 18.83 16.56
N HIS A 289 -8.46 19.67 15.57
CA HIS A 289 -9.12 19.65 14.27
C HIS A 289 -8.19 19.02 13.24
N VAL A 290 -8.69 18.10 12.42
CA VAL A 290 -7.89 17.33 11.45
C VAL A 290 -7.09 18.23 10.50
N PHE A 291 -7.70 19.29 9.99
CA PHE A 291 -7.10 20.18 8.98
C PHE A 291 -6.79 21.58 9.49
N ARG A 292 -6.72 21.80 10.81
CA ARG A 292 -6.46 23.13 11.38
C ARG A 292 -5.54 23.07 12.59
N ILE A 293 -4.41 23.76 12.48
CA ILE A 293 -3.48 23.97 13.60
C ILE A 293 -3.98 25.16 14.43
N LYS A 294 -3.95 25.03 15.77
CA LYS A 294 -4.18 26.18 16.66
C LYS A 294 -2.99 27.14 16.51
N SER A 295 -3.26 28.38 16.11
CA SER A 295 -2.23 29.43 16.15
C SER A 295 -1.79 29.60 17.61
N SER A 296 -0.48 29.53 17.87
CA SER A 296 0.03 29.91 19.18
C SER A 296 -0.30 31.39 19.37
N SER A 297 -1.15 31.71 20.36
CA SER A 297 -1.29 33.08 20.82
C SER A 297 0.10 33.58 21.19
N THR A 298 0.64 34.50 20.40
CA THR A 298 1.77 35.33 20.80
C THR A 298 1.39 35.93 22.15
N HIS A 299 2.04 35.47 23.22
CA HIS A 299 2.06 36.21 24.47
C HIS A 299 2.68 37.56 24.13
N SER A 300 1.84 38.56 23.91
CA SER A 300 2.22 39.95 24.06
C SER A 300 2.62 40.11 25.52
N ASN A 301 3.91 39.98 25.81
CA ASN A 301 4.49 40.45 27.05
C ASN A 301 4.37 41.98 27.04
N HIS A 302 3.20 42.47 27.38
CA HIS A 302 3.04 43.76 28.04
C HIS A 302 3.06 43.45 29.52
N HIS A 303 4.22 43.65 30.15
CA HIS A 303 4.40 44.28 31.45
C HIS A 303 5.91 44.46 31.71
#